data_AF-A0A1H0SW87-F1
#
_entry.id   AF-A0A1H0SW87-F1
#
_cell.length_a   1.000
_cell.length_b   1.000
_cell.length_c   1.000
_cell.angle_alpha   90.00
_cell.angle_beta   90.00
_cell.angle_gamma   90.00
#
_symmetry.space_group_name_H-M   'P 1'
#
loop_
_entity.id
_entity.type
_entity.pdbx_description
1 polymer ?
#
loop_
_entity_poly.entity_id
_entity_poly.type
_entity_poly.pdbx_seq_one_letter_code
_entity_poly.pdbx_strand_id
1 'polypeptide(L)' 'MFYDSFSATFLALVFWWAILLAFKRYPSRYPNNNTWKKDIFITFIQSIVSLIVFAIINYYY' A
#
# COMPACT_ATOMS: atom_id res chain seq x y z
N MET A 1 -1.69 -3.87 23.59
CA MET A 1 -3.01 -3.52 22.99
C MET A 1 -2.91 -2.38 21.98
N PHE A 2 -2.95 -1.08 22.31
CA PHE A 2 -2.86 -0.01 21.29
C PHE A 2 -1.54 -0.03 20.49
N TYR A 3 -0.41 -0.28 21.15
CA TYR A 3 0.89 -0.46 20.50
C TYR A 3 0.97 -1.72 19.63
N ASP A 4 0.26 -2.80 19.97
CA ASP A 4 0.15 -4.00 19.12
C ASP A 4 -0.72 -3.71 17.89
N SER A 5 -1.86 -3.04 18.09
CA SER A 5 -2.77 -2.67 17.02
C SER A 5 -2.12 -1.68 16.04
N PHE A 6 -1.36 -0.71 16.55
CA PHE A 6 -0.59 0.22 15.72
C PHE A 6 0.53 -0.49 14.94
N SER A 7 1.30 -1.34 15.62
CA SER A 7 2.36 -2.14 14.99
C SER A 7 1.81 -3.07 13.91
N ALA A 8 0.68 -3.74 14.18
CA ALA A 8 0.01 -4.61 13.23
C ALA A 8 -0.54 -3.84 12.02
N THR A 9 -1.14 -2.67 12.25
CA THR A 9 -1.64 -1.80 11.17
C THR A 9 -0.50 -1.28 10.30
N PHE A 10 0.61 -0.88 10.92
CA PHE A 10 1.80 -0.44 10.22
C PHE A 10 2.45 -1.58 9.41
N LEU A 11 2.56 -2.78 9.99
CA LEU A 11 3.04 -3.97 9.27
C LEU A 11 2.15 -4.30 8.07
N ALA A 12 0.83 -4.28 8.24
CA ALA A 12 -0.11 -4.49 7.15
C ALA A 12 0.04 -3.42 6.04
N LEU A 13 0.22 -2.15 6.43
CA LEU A 13 0.45 -1.05 5.49
C LEU A 13 1.71 -1.26 4.66
N VAL A 14 2.84 -1.56 5.32
CA VAL A 14 4.13 -1.75 4.65
C VAL A 14 4.11 -3.01 3.79
N PHE A 15 3.51 -4.09 4.28
CA PHE A 15 3.38 -5.35 3.54
C PHE A 15 2.56 -5.16 2.26
N TRP A 16 1.38 -4.54 2.37
CA TRP A 16 0.51 -4.30 1.22
C TRP A 16 1.13 -3.31 0.22
N TRP A 17 1.79 -2.28 0.74
CA TRP A 17 2.53 -1.33 -0.07
C TRP A 17 3.66 -2.00 -0.88
N ALA A 18 4.45 -2.87 -0.24
CA ALA A 18 5.53 -3.60 -0.90
C ALA A 18 5.00 -4.50 -2.02
N ILE A 19 3.88 -5.17 -1.80
CA ILE A 19 3.18 -5.99 -2.81
C ILE A 19 2.75 -5.12 -4.00
N LEU A 20 2.04 -4.02 -3.75
CA LEU A 20 1.57 -3.11 -4.80
C LEU A 20 2.74 -2.51 -5.60
N LEU A 21 3.84 -2.17 -4.92
CA LEU A 21 5.06 -1.67 -5.56
C LEU A 21 5.70 -2.75 -6.45
N ALA A 22 5.80 -3.99 -5.97
CA ALA A 22 6.30 -5.11 -6.74
C ALA A 22 5.44 -5.36 -7.99
N PHE A 23 4.11 -5.40 -7.86
CA PHE A 23 3.20 -5.58 -8.98
C PHE A 23 3.19 -4.42 -9.97
N LYS A 24 3.44 -3.19 -9.52
CA LYS A 24 3.56 -2.05 -10.44
C LYS A 24 4.87 -2.10 -11.23
N ARG A 25 5.93 -2.65 -10.63
CA ARG A 25 7.28 -2.67 -11.19
C ARG A 25 7.58 -3.90 -12.05
N TYR A 26 7.15 -5.09 -11.64
CA TYR A 26 7.42 -6.34 -12.34
C TYR A 26 6.95 -6.39 -13.80
N PRO A 27 5.72 -5.95 -14.14
CA PRO A 27 5.21 -5.99 -15.52
C PRO A 27 5.65 -4.76 -16.34
N SER A 28 6.11 -3.67 -15.71
CA SER A 28 6.56 -2.49 -16.46
C SER A 28 8.03 -2.65 -16.88
N ARG A 29 8.25 -3.04 -18.14
CA ARG A 29 9.54 -2.75 -18.82
C ARG A 29 9.85 -1.28 -18.54
N TYR A 30 11.00 -1.05 -17.93
CA TYR A 30 11.50 0.23 -17.43
C TYR A 30 10.81 1.44 -18.10
N PRO A 31 9.92 2.14 -17.40
CA PRO A 31 9.09 3.14 -18.05
C PRO A 31 9.96 4.33 -18.45
N ASN A 32 10.04 4.57 -19.76
CA ASN A 32 10.83 5.64 -20.37
C ASN A 32 10.49 7.04 -19.82
N ASN A 33 9.31 7.19 -19.20
CA ASN A 33 8.80 8.47 -18.71
C ASN A 33 8.23 8.46 -17.28
N ASN A 34 8.23 7.32 -16.58
CA ASN A 34 7.64 7.21 -15.24
C ASN A 34 8.74 6.99 -14.19
N THR A 35 8.90 7.94 -13.29
CA THR A 35 9.99 7.90 -12.31
C THR A 35 9.66 6.97 -11.16
N TRP A 36 10.68 6.28 -10.64
CA TRP A 36 10.58 5.45 -9.43
C TRP A 36 9.90 6.16 -8.26
N LYS A 37 10.17 7.46 -8.10
CA LYS A 37 9.57 8.30 -7.05
C LYS A 37 8.05 8.37 -7.15
N LYS A 38 7.52 8.50 -8.38
CA LYS A 38 6.08 8.57 -8.63
C LYS A 38 5.41 7.22 -8.36
N ASP A 39 6.06 6.11 -8.70
CA ASP A 39 5.51 4.77 -8.41
C ASP A 39 5.44 4.49 -6.92
N ILE A 40 6.51 4.77 -6.19
CA ILE A 40 6.57 4.68 -4.72
C ILE A 40 5.44 5.49 -4.09
N PHE A 41 5.26 6.75 -4.52
CA PHE A 41 4.26 7.65 -3.96
C PHE A 41 2.82 7.17 -4.25
N ILE A 42 2.55 6.76 -5.50
CA ILE A 42 1.22 6.28 -5.88
C ILE A 42 0.87 4.98 -5.14
N THR A 43 1.79 4.02 -5.08
CA THR A 43 1.50 2.75 -4.39
C THR A 43 1.35 2.93 -2.89
N PHE A 44 2.05 3.91 -2.30
CA PHE A 44 1.88 4.27 -0.89
C PHE A 44 0.50 4.88 -0.60
N ILE A 45 0.01 5.76 -1.46
CA ILE A 45 -1.35 6.28 -1.33
C ILE A 45 -2.37 5.14 -1.52
N GLN A 46 -2.16 4.26 -2.50
CA GLN A 46 -3.04 3.12 -2.73
C GLN A 46 -3.11 2.18 -1.53
N SER A 47 -2.00 1.93 -0.82
CA SER A 47 -2.04 1.09 0.39
C SER A 47 -2.81 1.75 1.53
N ILE A 48 -2.65 3.08 1.74
CA ILE A 48 -3.44 3.83 2.73
C ILE A 48 -4.94 3.77 2.40
N VAL A 49 -5.31 4.04 1.14
CA VAL A 49 -6.71 3.98 0.69
C VAL A 49 -7.29 2.58 0.89
N SER A 50 -6.51 1.54 0.57
CA SER A 50 -6.94 0.14 0.75
C SER A 50 -7.24 -0.17 2.22
N LEU A 51 -6.40 0.28 3.14
CA LEU A 51 -6.62 0.10 4.58
C LEU A 51 -7.85 0.85 5.09
N ILE A 52 -8.07 2.08 4.62
CA ILE A 52 -9.26 2.86 4.96
C ILE A 52 -10.52 2.13 4.48
N VAL A 53 -10.53 1.66 3.22
CA VAL A 53 -11.66 0.91 2.66
C VAL A 53 -11.91 -0.37 3.45
N PHE A 54 -10.85 -1.11 3.80
CA PHE A 54 -10.97 -2.34 4.58
C PHE A 54 -11.55 -2.07 5.98
N ALA A 55 -11.07 -1.01 6.65
CA ALA A 55 -11.61 -0.59 7.95
C ALA A 55 -13.09 -0.20 7.86
N ILE A 56 -13.49 0.50 6.80
CA ILE A 56 -14.89 0.87 6.54
C ILE A 56 -15.74 -0.38 6.34
N ILE A 57 -15.31 -1.34 5.51
CA ILE A 57 -16.06 -2.57 5.27
C ILE A 57 -16.27 -3.34 6.57
N ASN A 58 -15.20 -3.53 7.35
CA ASN A 58 -15.24 -4.24 8.65
C ASN A 58 -16.05 -3.48 9.73
N TYR A 59 -16.36 -2.20 9.52
CA TYR A 59 -17.26 -1.46 10.41
C TYR A 59 -18.74 -1.75 10.10
N TYR A 60 -19.07 -2.03 8.84
CA TYR A 60 -20.45 -2.22 8.38
C TYR A 60 -20.89 -3.69 8.24
N TYR A 61 -19.94 -4.63 8.16
CA TYR A 61 -20.16 -6.07 8.05
C TYR A 61 -19.43 -6.80 9.19
#